data_AF-A0A7K3QMH0-F1
#
_entry.id   AF-A0A7K3QMH0-F1
#
_cell.length_a   1.000
_cell.length_b   1.000
_cell.length_c   1.000
_cell.angle_alpha   90.00
_cell.angle_beta   90.00
_cell.angle_gamma   90.00
#
_symmetry.space_group_name_H-M   'P 1'
#
loop_
_entity.id
_entity.type
_entity.pdbx_description
1 polymer ?
#
loop_
_entity_poly.entity_id
_entity_poly.type
_entity_poly.pdbx_seq_one_letter_code
_entity_poly.pdbx_strand_id
1 'polypeptide(L)'
;MSDPTSMNSAVQVYKRFVPDPLRAAAATTLPDGMRRSVKRSVAQTLRRREARLHQRALRRVRRAGLGRSERRTPAPDGRVGHVHTGLTIDLARRFDHDLVTRALDSAGICWFAVPALDDRRICLAVESRDKGAVRRVLRALLEEHTGYVTSVSPAQPDTPEEPGSHVKAWKHYAKARVVRLVWLRTEPTENLWTSDDQGIEIEFWTRNTNLPTERLIGPRPNRVQRAVPSDAPGVEIGFDRLCGYSDADAALEPTVTLETFDVVRLDEVDFPVDAVVLFEHATSWGEELLRAALRSLYQYAPWTATVHVVAQTAPPAWLSDAEGLNVVGARPGAEALLHQLPHLAPHFLLLRPGAVVGRPVRPFDYFMPGGAARPRRGRWTAEESTAP
;
A
#
# COMPACT_ATOMS: atom_id res chain seq x y z
N MET A 1 -23.07 -17.80 -2.03
CA MET A 1 -23.22 -17.77 -0.57
C MET A 1 -22.01 -17.06 -0.01
N SER A 2 -22.24 -15.92 0.63
CA SER A 2 -21.23 -14.97 1.09
C SER A 2 -20.40 -15.55 2.22
N ASP A 3 -19.07 -15.43 2.14
CA ASP A 3 -18.16 -15.83 3.22
C ASP A 3 -18.20 -14.76 4.35
N PRO A 4 -18.69 -15.08 5.55
CA PRO A 4 -19.02 -14.10 6.60
C PRO A 4 -17.79 -13.48 7.32
N THR A 5 -16.58 -13.87 6.95
CA THR A 5 -15.36 -13.68 7.76
C THR A 5 -14.65 -12.34 7.51
N SER A 6 -14.73 -11.78 6.30
CA SER A 6 -14.13 -10.47 5.96
C SER A 6 -14.87 -9.27 6.58
N MET A 7 -16.12 -9.47 7.01
CA MET A 7 -16.93 -8.45 7.68
C MET A 7 -16.66 -8.38 9.19
N ASN A 8 -15.72 -9.16 9.74
CA ASN A 8 -15.64 -9.38 11.18
C ASN A 8 -14.70 -8.40 11.91
N SER A 9 -13.62 -7.90 11.32
CA SER A 9 -12.67 -6.96 11.99
C SER A 9 -13.27 -5.58 12.23
N ALA A 10 -13.75 -4.91 11.18
CA ALA A 10 -14.39 -3.60 11.29
C ALA A 10 -15.59 -3.66 12.24
N VAL A 11 -16.39 -4.73 12.13
CA VAL A 11 -17.56 -4.97 12.97
C VAL A 11 -17.18 -5.39 14.39
N GLN A 12 -16.05 -6.06 14.64
CA GLN A 12 -15.58 -6.38 15.99
C GLN A 12 -14.92 -5.18 16.67
N VAL A 13 -14.18 -4.35 15.94
CA VAL A 13 -13.70 -3.04 16.43
C VAL A 13 -14.91 -2.13 16.73
N TYR A 14 -15.93 -2.15 15.87
CA TYR A 14 -17.18 -1.42 16.06
C TYR A 14 -18.05 -1.98 17.21
N LYS A 15 -18.15 -3.31 17.38
CA LYS A 15 -18.96 -3.97 18.43
C LYS A 15 -18.28 -4.03 19.80
N ARG A 16 -16.95 -3.99 19.87
CA ARG A 16 -16.20 -4.03 21.15
C ARG A 16 -16.23 -2.70 21.90
N PHE A 17 -16.54 -1.59 21.22
CA PHE A 17 -16.33 -0.24 21.78
C PHE A 17 -17.55 0.70 21.71
N VAL A 18 -18.76 0.21 21.39
CA VAL A 18 -19.98 1.04 21.39
C VAL A 18 -21.11 0.33 22.17
N PRO A 19 -21.58 0.88 23.31
CA PRO A 19 -22.83 0.45 23.94
C PRO A 19 -24.06 0.87 23.12
N ASP A 20 -25.14 0.11 23.28
CA ASP A 20 -26.29 0.04 22.35
C ASP A 20 -27.24 1.25 22.16
N PRO A 21 -27.22 2.40 22.87
CA PRO A 21 -28.24 3.42 22.63
C PRO A 21 -27.85 4.56 21.66
N LEU A 22 -26.70 4.52 20.97
CA LEU A 22 -26.31 5.55 19.98
C LEU A 22 -26.58 5.13 18.52
N ARG A 23 -27.67 4.39 18.30
CA ARG A 23 -28.14 4.02 16.95
C ARG A 23 -29.08 5.04 16.31
N ALA A 24 -29.37 6.18 16.95
CA ALA A 24 -30.25 7.19 16.36
C ALA A 24 -29.96 8.59 16.93
N ALA A 25 -29.17 9.40 16.21
CA ALA A 25 -29.32 10.87 16.09
C ALA A 25 -28.05 11.52 15.53
N ALA A 26 -28.09 11.96 14.27
CA ALA A 26 -27.22 13.03 13.79
C ALA A 26 -27.81 13.64 12.51
N ALA A 27 -28.87 14.43 12.66
CA ALA A 27 -29.39 15.27 11.59
C ALA A 27 -29.75 16.63 12.19
N THR A 28 -28.92 17.67 11.92
CA THR A 28 -29.20 19.13 12.00
C THR A 28 -27.88 19.90 12.04
N THR A 29 -27.61 21.06 11.40
CA THR A 29 -28.26 21.90 10.38
C THR A 29 -27.20 22.91 9.88
N LEU A 30 -27.00 23.11 8.57
CA LEU A 30 -26.18 24.21 8.01
C LEU A 30 -27.00 25.10 7.04
N PRO A 31 -26.62 26.38 6.78
CA PRO A 31 -27.37 27.33 5.94
C PRO A 31 -27.37 27.04 4.42
N ASP A 32 -28.42 27.49 3.71
CA ASP A 32 -28.79 27.03 2.35
C ASP A 32 -27.84 27.40 1.19
N GLY A 33 -27.09 28.50 1.29
CA GLY A 33 -26.10 28.89 0.27
C GLY A 33 -24.85 28.01 0.33
N MET A 34 -24.41 27.66 1.53
CA MET A 34 -23.29 26.76 1.78
C MET A 34 -23.69 25.30 1.50
N ARG A 35 -24.96 24.93 1.75
CA ARG A 35 -25.52 23.63 1.34
C ARG A 35 -25.41 23.37 -0.14
N ARG A 36 -25.49 24.36 -1.04
CA ARG A 36 -25.42 24.10 -2.50
C ARG A 36 -24.00 23.86 -3.00
N SER A 37 -23.01 24.59 -2.48
CA SER A 37 -21.60 24.39 -2.82
C SER A 37 -21.04 23.11 -2.16
N VAL A 38 -21.37 22.89 -0.88
CA VAL A 38 -21.05 21.65 -0.15
C VAL A 38 -21.81 20.46 -0.75
N LYS A 39 -23.11 20.55 -1.08
CA LYS A 39 -23.82 19.47 -1.80
C LYS A 39 -23.22 19.19 -3.16
N ARG A 40 -22.65 20.17 -3.87
CA ARG A 40 -22.06 19.93 -5.20
C ARG A 40 -20.69 19.26 -5.09
N SER A 41 -19.86 19.68 -4.13
CA SER A 41 -18.57 19.05 -3.81
C SER A 41 -18.74 17.65 -3.18
N VAL A 42 -19.69 17.52 -2.24
CA VAL A 42 -20.10 16.25 -1.63
C VAL A 42 -20.82 15.35 -2.63
N ALA A 43 -21.65 15.86 -3.56
CA ALA A 43 -22.24 15.05 -4.63
C ALA A 43 -21.22 14.64 -5.69
N GLN A 44 -20.16 15.41 -5.96
CA GLN A 44 -19.07 15.00 -6.86
C GLN A 44 -18.19 13.92 -6.22
N THR A 45 -17.90 14.02 -4.91
CA THR A 45 -17.18 12.98 -4.15
C THR A 45 -18.05 11.74 -3.89
N LEU A 46 -19.36 11.90 -3.66
CA LEU A 46 -20.33 10.80 -3.54
C LEU A 46 -20.61 10.11 -4.89
N ARG A 47 -20.67 10.83 -6.01
CA ARG A 47 -20.78 10.23 -7.36
C ARG A 47 -19.58 9.34 -7.69
N ARG A 48 -18.37 9.70 -7.23
CA ARG A 48 -17.18 8.85 -7.31
C ARG A 48 -17.32 7.60 -6.42
N ARG A 49 -17.87 7.74 -5.21
CA ARG A 49 -18.06 6.63 -4.26
C ARG A 49 -19.15 5.64 -4.72
N GLU A 50 -20.25 6.12 -5.28
CA GLU A 50 -21.35 5.29 -5.80
C GLU A 50 -21.00 4.63 -7.14
N ALA A 51 -20.30 5.32 -8.05
CA ALA A 51 -19.77 4.71 -9.27
C ALA A 51 -18.75 3.60 -8.97
N ARG A 52 -17.91 3.78 -7.93
CA ARG A 52 -16.97 2.77 -7.42
C ARG A 52 -17.68 1.57 -6.78
N LEU A 53 -18.81 1.79 -6.10
CA LEU A 53 -19.63 0.71 -5.52
C LEU A 53 -20.36 -0.12 -6.60
N HIS A 54 -20.77 0.49 -7.71
CA HIS A 54 -21.40 -0.23 -8.82
C HIS A 54 -20.38 -1.06 -9.63
N GLN A 55 -19.14 -0.58 -9.79
CA GLN A 55 -18.06 -1.37 -10.39
C GLN A 55 -17.46 -2.43 -9.44
N ARG A 56 -17.56 -2.24 -8.11
CA ARG A 56 -17.21 -3.25 -7.08
C ARG A 56 -18.04 -4.53 -7.20
N ALA A 57 -19.25 -4.47 -7.75
CA ALA A 57 -20.06 -5.64 -8.04
C ALA A 57 -19.48 -6.50 -9.18
N LEU A 58 -18.75 -5.89 -10.13
CA LEU A 58 -18.17 -6.58 -11.29
C LEU A 58 -16.75 -7.12 -11.01
N ARG A 59 -15.98 -6.56 -10.06
CA ARG A 59 -14.63 -7.05 -9.68
C ARG A 59 -14.62 -8.22 -8.67
N ARG A 60 -15.74 -8.53 -8.03
CA ARG A 60 -15.93 -9.74 -7.18
C ARG A 60 -15.59 -11.05 -7.91
N VAL A 61 -15.53 -11.03 -9.24
CA VAL A 61 -15.25 -12.18 -10.11
C VAL A 61 -13.75 -12.55 -10.19
N ARG A 62 -12.81 -11.75 -9.65
CA ARG A 62 -11.38 -12.15 -9.52
C ARG A 62 -11.03 -12.80 -8.16
N ARG A 63 -12.02 -13.11 -7.31
CA ARG A 63 -11.80 -13.71 -5.98
C ARG A 63 -12.01 -15.23 -6.00
N ALA A 64 -10.92 -15.97 -6.24
CA ALA A 64 -10.73 -17.35 -5.79
C ALA A 64 -9.23 -17.71 -5.89
N GLY A 65 -8.41 -17.37 -4.89
CA GLY A 65 -6.99 -17.74 -4.88
C GLY A 65 -6.03 -16.82 -4.13
N LEU A 66 -6.52 -15.74 -3.51
CA LEU A 66 -5.68 -14.73 -2.84
C LEU A 66 -4.76 -15.38 -1.78
N GLY A 67 -3.45 -15.36 -2.05
CA GLY A 67 -2.39 -15.85 -1.18
C GLY A 67 -1.85 -17.26 -1.49
N ARG A 68 -2.55 -18.08 -2.29
CA ARG A 68 -2.07 -19.42 -2.63
C ARG A 68 -1.03 -19.31 -3.75
N SER A 69 0.21 -19.64 -3.45
CA SER A 69 1.28 -19.74 -4.44
C SER A 69 0.94 -20.80 -5.49
N GLU A 70 1.24 -20.56 -6.75
CA GLU A 70 1.14 -21.57 -7.81
C GLU A 70 2.13 -22.71 -7.56
N ARG A 71 3.36 -22.33 -7.18
CA ARG A 71 4.42 -23.23 -6.75
C ARG A 71 5.34 -22.53 -5.74
N ARG A 72 6.16 -23.33 -5.06
CA ARG A 72 7.29 -22.86 -4.25
C ARG A 72 8.59 -23.07 -5.03
N THR A 73 9.54 -22.16 -4.92
CA THR A 73 10.85 -22.22 -5.60
C THR A 73 11.96 -21.76 -4.64
N PRO A 74 13.16 -22.33 -4.65
CA PRO A 74 14.27 -21.84 -3.83
C PRO A 74 14.75 -20.48 -4.35
N ALA A 75 14.85 -19.50 -3.45
CA ALA A 75 15.47 -18.20 -3.70
C ALA A 75 17.01 -18.34 -3.78
N PRO A 76 17.73 -17.37 -4.38
CA PRO A 76 19.19 -17.41 -4.49
C PRO A 76 19.94 -17.52 -3.16
N ASP A 77 19.33 -17.08 -2.06
CA ASP A 77 19.86 -17.15 -0.69
C ASP A 77 19.43 -18.41 0.08
N GLY A 78 18.72 -19.34 -0.58
CA GLY A 78 18.22 -20.58 0.00
C GLY A 78 16.88 -20.48 0.72
N ARG A 79 16.27 -19.29 0.81
CA ARG A 79 14.90 -19.15 1.32
C ARG A 79 13.87 -19.71 0.34
N VAL A 80 12.63 -19.90 0.78
CA VAL A 80 11.54 -20.41 -0.06
C VAL A 80 10.74 -19.23 -0.60
N GLY A 81 10.76 -19.08 -1.92
CA GLY A 81 9.93 -18.15 -2.67
C GLY A 81 8.60 -18.75 -3.08
N HIS A 82 7.57 -17.90 -3.14
CA HIS A 82 6.22 -18.22 -3.57
C HIS A 82 5.96 -17.61 -4.95
N VAL A 83 5.64 -18.45 -5.93
CA VAL A 83 5.47 -18.00 -7.33
C VAL A 83 4.03 -17.55 -7.58
N HIS A 84 3.88 -16.36 -8.17
CA HIS A 84 2.61 -15.76 -8.56
C HIS A 84 2.71 -15.13 -9.95
N THR A 85 1.87 -15.58 -10.89
CA THR A 85 1.75 -14.94 -12.20
C THR A 85 1.22 -13.52 -12.06
N GLY A 86 1.86 -12.57 -12.75
CA GLY A 86 1.48 -11.15 -12.70
C GLY A 86 1.83 -10.45 -11.39
N LEU A 87 2.77 -11.00 -10.61
CA LEU A 87 3.22 -10.39 -9.36
C LEU A 87 3.70 -8.96 -9.58
N THR A 88 3.18 -8.05 -8.77
CA THR A 88 3.75 -6.72 -8.54
C THR A 88 4.13 -6.59 -7.06
N ILE A 89 4.95 -5.60 -6.73
CA ILE A 89 5.28 -5.32 -5.32
C ILE A 89 4.03 -4.92 -4.54
N ASP A 90 3.12 -4.15 -5.16
CA ASP A 90 1.84 -3.80 -4.56
C ASP A 90 0.96 -5.04 -4.31
N LEU A 91 0.83 -5.92 -5.29
CA LEU A 91 0.09 -7.18 -5.15
C LEU A 91 0.68 -8.09 -4.07
N ALA A 92 2.02 -8.12 -3.94
CA ALA A 92 2.69 -8.85 -2.87
C ALA A 92 2.29 -8.34 -1.48
N ARG A 93 2.27 -7.02 -1.27
CA ARG A 93 1.83 -6.42 0.00
C ARG A 93 0.37 -6.74 0.31
N ARG A 94 -0.49 -6.75 -0.70
CA ARG A 94 -1.90 -7.13 -0.54
C ARG A 94 -2.05 -8.59 -0.13
N PHE A 95 -1.30 -9.50 -0.76
CA PHE A 95 -1.32 -10.90 -0.36
C PHE A 95 -0.89 -11.07 1.09
N ASP A 96 0.18 -10.39 1.52
CA ASP A 96 0.66 -10.49 2.89
C ASP A 96 -0.33 -9.87 3.90
N HIS A 97 -0.90 -8.70 3.57
CA HIS A 97 -1.91 -8.04 4.37
C HIS A 97 -3.15 -8.93 4.55
N ASP A 98 -3.72 -9.42 3.45
CA ASP A 98 -4.91 -10.26 3.47
C ASP A 98 -4.67 -11.58 4.22
N LEU A 99 -3.48 -12.17 4.05
CA LEU A 99 -3.11 -13.39 4.72
C LEU A 99 -3.10 -13.22 6.24
N VAL A 100 -2.46 -12.15 6.73
CA VAL A 100 -2.34 -11.86 8.16
C VAL A 100 -3.68 -11.42 8.76
N THR A 101 -4.38 -10.50 8.11
CA THR A 101 -5.65 -9.95 8.62
C THR A 101 -6.74 -11.01 8.70
N ARG A 102 -6.86 -11.89 7.69
CA ARG A 102 -7.80 -13.03 7.75
C ARG A 102 -7.45 -14.00 8.88
N ALA A 103 -6.16 -14.23 9.15
CA ALA A 103 -5.75 -15.09 10.25
C ALA A 103 -6.10 -14.48 11.62
N LEU A 104 -5.91 -13.16 11.79
CA LEU A 104 -6.31 -12.44 13.01
C LEU A 104 -7.84 -12.45 13.18
N ASP A 105 -8.59 -12.18 12.11
CA ASP A 105 -10.06 -12.17 12.11
C ASP A 105 -10.64 -13.55 12.45
N SER A 106 -10.08 -14.61 11.87
CA SER A 106 -10.49 -16.00 12.14
C SER A 106 -10.22 -16.40 13.59
N ALA A 107 -9.22 -15.78 14.23
CA ALA A 107 -8.89 -15.98 15.62
C ALA A 107 -9.63 -15.03 16.59
N GLY A 108 -10.47 -14.13 16.08
CA GLY A 108 -11.18 -13.13 16.89
C GLY A 108 -10.26 -12.11 17.55
N ILE A 109 -9.08 -11.87 16.99
CA ILE A 109 -8.12 -10.89 17.49
C ILE A 109 -8.41 -9.55 16.83
N CYS A 110 -8.79 -8.55 17.63
CA CYS A 110 -8.99 -7.20 17.11
C CYS A 110 -7.66 -6.59 16.67
N TRP A 111 -7.68 -5.97 15.50
CA TRP A 111 -6.54 -5.25 14.94
C TRP A 111 -7.01 -3.99 14.22
N PHE A 112 -6.09 -3.06 14.01
CA PHE A 112 -6.28 -1.89 13.13
C PHE A 112 -4.97 -1.56 12.44
N ALA A 113 -5.01 -1.07 11.22
CA ALA A 113 -3.82 -0.63 10.52
C ALA A 113 -3.29 0.69 11.07
N VAL A 114 -1.96 0.84 11.12
CA VAL A 114 -1.26 2.03 11.57
C VAL A 114 -0.42 2.56 10.41
N PRO A 115 -0.38 3.89 10.17
CA PRO A 115 0.55 4.47 9.20
C PRO A 115 2.00 4.11 9.56
N ALA A 116 2.60 3.20 8.80
CA ALA A 116 3.96 2.73 9.02
C ALA A 116 4.98 3.87 8.84
N LEU A 117 6.14 3.76 9.48
CA LEU A 117 7.24 4.70 9.25
C LEU A 117 7.87 4.54 7.87
N ASP A 118 7.92 3.31 7.37
CA ASP A 118 8.39 2.96 6.03
C ASP A 118 7.20 2.45 5.21
N ASP A 119 6.90 3.10 4.08
CA ASP A 119 5.79 2.71 3.20
C ASP A 119 6.01 1.33 2.57
N ARG A 120 7.22 0.76 2.64
CA ARG A 120 7.48 -0.61 2.15
C ARG A 120 6.80 -1.66 3.02
N ARG A 121 6.41 -1.29 4.23
CA ARG A 121 5.83 -2.17 5.23
C ARG A 121 4.39 -1.77 5.48
N ILE A 122 3.55 -2.75 5.75
CA ILE A 122 2.21 -2.51 6.28
C ILE A 122 2.24 -2.78 7.77
N CYS A 123 1.79 -1.81 8.57
CA CYS A 123 1.79 -1.93 10.02
C CYS A 123 0.38 -2.17 10.54
N LEU A 124 0.21 -3.21 11.35
CA LEU A 124 -1.03 -3.53 12.05
C LEU A 124 -0.77 -3.46 13.56
N ALA A 125 -1.69 -2.85 14.28
CA ALA A 125 -1.70 -2.82 15.73
C ALA A 125 -2.61 -3.89 16.29
N VAL A 126 -2.15 -4.53 17.37
CA VAL A 126 -2.93 -5.44 18.21
C VAL A 126 -2.67 -5.08 19.67
N GLU A 127 -3.62 -5.40 20.55
CA GLU A 127 -3.44 -5.13 21.97
C GLU A 127 -2.42 -6.10 22.59
N SER A 128 -1.54 -5.59 23.46
CA SER A 128 -0.48 -6.38 24.08
C SER A 128 -0.99 -7.52 24.96
N ARG A 129 -2.23 -7.44 25.48
CA ARG A 129 -2.88 -8.56 26.20
C ARG A 129 -3.12 -9.78 25.30
N ASP A 130 -3.35 -9.56 24.01
CA ASP A 130 -3.64 -10.62 23.03
C ASP A 130 -2.36 -11.21 22.44
N LYS A 131 -1.18 -10.72 22.84
CA LYS A 131 0.13 -11.09 22.31
C LYS A 131 0.40 -12.61 22.30
N GLY A 132 -0.06 -13.32 23.33
CA GLY A 132 0.06 -14.78 23.40
C GLY A 132 -0.83 -15.53 22.39
N ALA A 133 -2.02 -15.01 22.11
CA ALA A 133 -2.92 -15.54 21.08
C ALA A 133 -2.37 -15.22 19.68
N VAL A 134 -1.96 -13.97 19.45
CA VAL A 134 -1.29 -13.53 18.21
C VAL A 134 -0.11 -14.43 17.88
N ARG A 135 0.75 -14.75 18.86
CA ARG A 135 1.90 -15.64 18.62
C ARG A 135 1.50 -16.98 18.02
N ARG A 136 0.44 -17.59 18.56
CA ARG A 136 -0.02 -18.91 18.13
C ARG A 136 -0.56 -18.85 16.70
N VAL A 137 -1.34 -17.82 16.40
CA VAL A 137 -1.88 -17.57 15.06
C VAL A 137 -0.76 -17.34 14.05
N LEU A 138 0.18 -16.44 14.35
CA LEU A 138 1.29 -16.14 13.46
C LEU A 138 2.22 -17.34 13.26
N ARG A 139 2.49 -18.13 14.31
CA ARG A 139 3.28 -19.35 14.18
C ARG A 139 2.62 -20.36 13.24
N ALA A 140 1.33 -20.63 13.42
CA ALA A 140 0.58 -21.53 12.54
C ALA A 140 0.57 -21.01 11.10
N LEU A 141 0.34 -19.70 10.93
CA LEU A 141 0.31 -19.06 9.62
C LEU A 141 1.66 -19.18 8.88
N LEU A 142 2.77 -18.89 9.55
CA LEU A 142 4.11 -18.97 8.94
C LEU A 142 4.56 -20.42 8.71
N GLU A 143 4.09 -21.37 9.51
CA GLU A 143 4.34 -22.81 9.30
C GLU A 143 3.60 -23.30 8.04
N GLU A 144 2.32 -22.95 7.89
CA GLU A 144 1.49 -23.33 6.75
C GLU A 144 1.98 -22.67 5.44
N HIS A 145 2.25 -21.37 5.49
CA HIS A 145 2.56 -20.56 4.31
C HIS A 145 4.05 -20.32 4.11
N THR A 146 4.94 -20.99 4.87
CA THR A 146 6.40 -20.86 4.78
C THR A 146 6.83 -19.39 4.75
N GLY A 147 6.60 -18.70 5.86
CA GLY A 147 7.01 -17.31 6.04
C GLY A 147 8.14 -17.16 7.06
N TYR A 148 8.70 -15.97 7.11
CA TYR A 148 9.83 -15.58 7.94
C TYR A 148 9.39 -14.54 8.96
N VAL A 149 10.04 -14.55 10.13
CA VAL A 149 9.75 -13.61 11.21
C VAL A 149 11.02 -12.98 11.76
N THR A 150 10.91 -11.68 12.03
CA THR A 150 11.96 -10.86 12.63
C THR A 150 11.39 -10.09 13.82
N SER A 151 12.14 -10.03 14.92
CA SER A 151 11.85 -9.12 16.02
C SER A 151 12.44 -7.76 15.69
N VAL A 152 11.60 -6.72 15.66
CA VAL A 152 11.99 -5.35 15.35
C VAL A 152 12.05 -4.53 16.64
N SER A 153 13.13 -3.75 16.80
CA SER A 153 13.33 -2.89 17.96
C SER A 153 13.89 -1.53 17.52
N PRO A 154 13.35 -0.41 18.01
CA PRO A 154 13.97 0.89 17.78
C PRO A 154 15.29 1.07 18.56
N ALA A 155 15.56 0.23 19.56
CA ALA A 155 16.71 0.35 20.46
C ALA A 155 17.79 -0.71 20.25
N GLN A 156 17.51 -1.74 19.45
CA GLN A 156 18.43 -2.85 19.18
C GLN A 156 18.37 -3.18 17.70
N PRO A 157 19.45 -3.71 17.10
CA PRO A 157 19.39 -4.24 15.76
C PRO A 157 18.26 -5.27 15.62
N ASP A 158 17.64 -5.30 14.45
CA ASP A 158 16.68 -6.34 14.09
C ASP A 158 17.34 -7.72 14.24
N THR A 159 16.57 -8.71 14.71
CA THR A 159 17.07 -10.08 14.71
C THR A 159 17.24 -10.59 13.28
N PRO A 160 18.08 -11.61 13.04
CA PRO A 160 18.06 -12.31 11.77
C PRO A 160 16.65 -12.79 11.43
N GLU A 161 16.31 -12.77 10.15
CA GLU A 161 15.09 -13.36 9.64
C GLU A 161 15.14 -14.88 9.82
N GLU A 162 14.17 -15.41 10.55
CA GLU A 162 14.11 -16.83 10.88
C GLU A 162 12.81 -17.45 10.32
N PRO A 163 12.86 -18.68 9.78
CA PRO A 163 11.64 -19.38 9.38
C PRO A 163 10.66 -19.49 10.56
N GLY A 164 9.42 -19.07 10.37
CA GLY A 164 8.43 -19.04 11.46
C GLY A 164 8.07 -20.43 12.01
N SER A 165 8.37 -21.49 11.26
CA SER A 165 8.26 -22.89 11.72
C SER A 165 9.29 -23.24 12.80
N HIS A 166 10.43 -22.55 12.85
CA HIS A 166 11.52 -22.86 13.79
C HIS A 166 11.23 -22.28 15.18
N VAL A 167 11.36 -23.12 16.22
CA VAL A 167 11.14 -22.69 17.62
C VAL A 167 12.06 -21.53 18.02
N LYS A 168 13.31 -21.50 17.52
CA LYS A 168 14.28 -20.43 17.77
C LYS A 168 13.80 -19.05 17.31
N ALA A 169 13.00 -18.98 16.25
CA ALA A 169 12.45 -17.73 15.71
C ALA A 169 11.60 -16.97 16.75
N TRP A 170 11.03 -17.71 17.71
CA TRP A 170 10.11 -17.17 18.72
C TRP A 170 10.77 -16.94 20.09
N LYS A 171 12.07 -17.20 20.23
CA LYS A 171 12.81 -17.05 21.51
C LYS A 171 12.70 -15.63 22.07
N HIS A 172 12.73 -14.62 21.21
CA HIS A 172 12.68 -13.21 21.58
C HIS A 172 11.28 -12.61 21.57
N TYR A 173 10.28 -13.37 21.10
CA TYR A 173 8.92 -12.86 20.89
C TYR A 173 8.28 -12.29 22.17
N ALA A 174 8.52 -12.93 23.33
CA ALA A 174 7.96 -12.48 24.59
C ALA A 174 8.32 -11.02 24.91
N LYS A 175 9.54 -10.58 24.55
CA LYS A 175 10.02 -9.20 24.74
C LYS A 175 9.81 -8.30 23.52
N ALA A 176 9.58 -8.87 22.34
CA ALA A 176 9.40 -8.13 21.09
C ALA A 176 8.20 -7.18 21.19
N ARG A 177 8.40 -5.89 20.88
CA ARG A 177 7.30 -4.91 20.85
C ARG A 177 6.71 -4.76 19.45
N VAL A 178 7.50 -5.11 18.45
CA VAL A 178 7.12 -5.19 17.05
C VAL A 178 7.68 -6.49 16.49
N VAL A 179 6.90 -7.21 15.69
CA VAL A 179 7.39 -8.34 14.90
C VAL A 179 7.09 -8.08 13.44
N ARG A 180 8.03 -8.40 12.56
CA ARG A 180 7.89 -8.28 11.11
C ARG A 180 7.76 -9.66 10.50
N LEU A 181 6.79 -9.82 9.62
CA LEU A 181 6.48 -11.04 8.89
C LEU A 181 6.79 -10.81 7.43
N VAL A 182 7.50 -11.76 6.81
CA VAL A 182 7.95 -11.66 5.42
C VAL A 182 7.64 -12.96 4.69
N TRP A 183 7.13 -12.84 3.47
CA TRP A 183 7.05 -13.94 2.51
C TRP A 183 7.80 -13.52 1.24
N LEU A 184 8.77 -14.32 0.83
CA LEU A 184 9.43 -14.09 -0.46
C LEU A 184 8.45 -14.47 -1.56
N ARG A 185 8.18 -13.54 -2.47
CA ARG A 185 7.32 -13.76 -3.62
C ARG A 185 8.08 -13.44 -4.89
N THR A 186 7.80 -14.23 -5.92
CA THR A 186 8.41 -14.07 -7.24
C THR A 186 7.39 -14.35 -8.33
N GLU A 187 7.69 -13.96 -9.56
CA GLU A 187 6.91 -14.28 -10.75
C GLU A 187 7.51 -15.49 -11.49
N PRO A 188 6.79 -16.16 -12.40
CA PRO A 188 7.21 -17.42 -13.00
C PRO A 188 8.60 -17.47 -13.67
N THR A 189 9.10 -16.34 -14.18
CA THR A 189 10.44 -16.21 -14.79
C THR A 189 11.55 -15.89 -13.79
N GLU A 190 11.21 -15.68 -12.51
CA GLU A 190 12.12 -15.48 -11.39
C GLU A 190 13.04 -14.26 -11.52
N ASN A 191 12.66 -13.31 -12.39
CA ASN A 191 13.38 -12.05 -12.61
C ASN A 191 12.96 -10.96 -11.61
N LEU A 192 11.77 -11.09 -11.02
CA LEU A 192 11.28 -10.22 -9.96
C LEU A 192 11.22 -10.99 -8.64
N TRP A 193 11.88 -10.47 -7.62
CA TRP A 193 11.77 -10.94 -6.24
C TRP A 193 11.33 -9.79 -5.35
N THR A 194 10.40 -10.06 -4.43
CA THR A 194 10.12 -9.12 -3.34
C THR A 194 11.32 -9.08 -2.40
N SER A 195 11.79 -7.88 -2.10
CA SER A 195 12.92 -7.63 -1.21
C SER A 195 12.55 -7.77 0.27
N ASP A 196 13.58 -7.95 1.10
CA ASP A 196 13.50 -8.09 2.57
C ASP A 196 13.03 -6.81 3.29
N ASP A 197 12.97 -5.70 2.56
CA ASP A 197 12.46 -4.43 3.06
C ASP A 197 10.91 -4.38 3.07
N GLN A 198 10.24 -5.33 2.42
CA GLN A 198 8.79 -5.50 2.48
C GLN A 198 8.35 -6.31 3.71
N GLY A 199 7.06 -6.25 4.04
CA GLY A 199 6.45 -7.17 5.00
C GLY A 199 5.34 -6.54 5.85
N ILE A 200 4.78 -7.37 6.74
CA ILE A 200 3.75 -6.96 7.71
C ILE A 200 4.39 -6.80 9.08
N GLU A 201 4.29 -5.61 9.66
CA GLU A 201 4.70 -5.35 11.03
C GLU A 201 3.50 -5.42 11.97
N ILE A 202 3.58 -6.26 13.00
CA ILE A 202 2.61 -6.31 14.08
C ILE A 202 3.17 -5.56 15.28
N GLU A 203 2.53 -4.43 15.62
CA GLU A 203 2.82 -3.66 16.80
C GLU A 203 1.94 -4.10 17.98
N PHE A 204 2.57 -4.36 19.13
CA PHE A 204 1.86 -4.67 20.37
C PHE A 204 1.61 -3.38 21.17
N TRP A 205 0.39 -2.86 21.07
CA TRP A 205 -0.04 -1.62 21.71
C TRP A 205 -0.47 -1.88 23.16
N THR A 206 0.00 -1.05 24.08
CA THR A 206 -0.26 -1.22 25.53
C THR A 206 -1.40 -0.34 25.99
N ARG A 207 -2.36 -0.93 26.71
CA ARG A 207 -3.42 -0.22 27.40
C ARG A 207 -2.86 0.61 28.55
N ASN A 208 -3.28 1.86 28.64
CA ASN A 208 -2.90 2.81 29.68
C ASN A 208 -4.16 3.42 30.28
N THR A 209 -4.29 3.27 31.60
CA THR A 209 -5.42 3.72 32.41
C THR A 209 -5.00 4.80 33.43
N ASN A 210 -3.84 5.44 33.23
CA ASN A 210 -3.32 6.45 34.16
C ASN A 210 -4.07 7.79 34.05
N LEU A 211 -4.80 8.00 32.96
CA LEU A 211 -5.63 9.18 32.70
C LEU A 211 -7.13 8.79 32.74
N PRO A 212 -8.06 9.77 32.92
CA PRO A 212 -9.49 9.49 32.98
C PRO A 212 -10.04 8.80 31.72
N THR A 213 -9.49 9.12 30.56
CA THR A 213 -9.77 8.40 29.31
C THR A 213 -8.68 7.37 29.09
N GLU A 214 -9.09 6.10 29.01
CA GLU A 214 -8.20 5.00 28.69
C GLU A 214 -7.60 5.15 27.28
N ARG A 215 -6.33 4.80 27.13
CA ARG A 215 -5.61 4.91 25.86
C ARG A 215 -4.90 3.63 25.49
N LEU A 216 -4.76 3.39 24.18
CA LEU A 216 -3.79 2.45 23.64
C LEU A 216 -2.55 3.22 23.21
N ILE A 217 -1.38 2.75 23.64
CA ILE A 217 -0.09 3.39 23.38
C ILE A 217 0.77 2.47 22.52
N GLY A 218 1.11 2.96 21.33
CA GLY A 218 1.98 2.27 20.38
C GLY A 218 3.41 2.11 20.88
N PRO A 219 4.11 1.05 20.43
CA PRO A 219 5.43 0.74 20.93
C PRO A 219 6.50 1.78 20.56
N ARG A 220 6.33 2.46 19.43
CA ARG A 220 7.22 3.48 18.87
C ARG A 220 6.42 4.65 18.26
N PRO A 221 7.05 5.78 17.93
CA PRO A 221 6.41 6.82 17.13
C PRO A 221 5.95 6.29 15.77
N ASN A 222 4.89 6.89 15.22
CA ASN A 222 4.41 6.67 13.84
C ASN A 222 4.11 8.03 13.20
N ARG A 223 3.67 8.05 11.95
CA ARG A 223 3.52 9.28 11.16
C ARG A 223 2.36 10.18 11.60
N VAL A 224 1.47 9.71 12.47
CA VAL A 224 0.26 10.45 12.87
C VAL A 224 0.22 10.66 14.38
N GLN A 225 0.03 9.59 15.16
CA GLN A 225 -0.03 9.66 16.61
C GLN A 225 0.28 8.33 17.28
N ARG A 226 1.01 8.39 18.39
CA ARG A 226 1.41 7.18 19.15
C ARG A 226 0.38 6.72 20.17
N ALA A 227 -0.55 7.58 20.59
CA ALA A 227 -1.52 7.26 21.64
C ALA A 227 -2.93 7.63 21.19
N VAL A 228 -3.83 6.65 21.19
CA VAL A 228 -5.22 6.79 20.76
C VAL A 228 -6.15 6.47 21.93
N PRO A 229 -7.36 7.08 21.99
CA PRO A 229 -8.42 6.57 22.86
C PRO A 229 -8.64 5.08 22.59
N SER A 230 -8.82 4.29 23.64
CA SER A 230 -9.03 2.84 23.48
C SER A 230 -10.39 2.50 22.83
N ASP A 231 -11.34 3.43 22.91
CA ASP A 231 -12.67 3.41 22.33
C ASP A 231 -12.75 4.18 20.99
N ALA A 232 -11.60 4.56 20.41
CA ALA A 232 -11.58 5.26 19.13
C ALA A 232 -12.31 4.43 18.04
N PRO A 233 -13.21 5.05 17.26
CA PRO A 233 -14.00 4.33 16.27
C PRO A 233 -13.13 3.82 15.13
N GLY A 234 -13.38 2.58 14.71
CA GLY A 234 -12.79 1.99 13.52
C GLY A 234 -13.46 2.53 12.24
N VAL A 235 -12.66 2.78 11.20
CA VAL A 235 -13.13 3.23 9.89
C VAL A 235 -12.50 2.40 8.78
N GLU A 236 -13.23 2.26 7.67
CA GLU A 236 -12.69 1.66 6.45
C GLU A 236 -11.96 2.73 5.61
N ILE A 237 -10.73 2.42 5.23
CA ILE A 237 -9.89 3.23 4.35
C ILE A 237 -9.47 2.42 3.12
N GLY A 238 -9.13 3.10 2.02
CA GLY A 238 -8.48 2.45 0.88
C GLY A 238 -7.08 1.96 1.24
N PHE A 239 -6.59 0.92 0.56
CA PHE A 239 -5.27 0.36 0.82
C PHE A 239 -4.14 1.39 0.54
N ASP A 240 -4.36 2.32 -0.38
CA ASP A 240 -3.49 3.46 -0.69
C ASP A 240 -3.20 4.36 0.52
N ARG A 241 -4.11 4.40 1.49
CA ARG A 241 -3.93 5.19 2.71
C ARG A 241 -2.88 4.58 3.65
N LEU A 242 -2.57 3.29 3.53
CA LEU A 242 -1.54 2.62 4.33
C LEU A 242 -0.12 2.81 3.77
N CYS A 243 -0.01 2.96 2.46
CA CYS A 243 1.25 2.84 1.73
C CYS A 243 1.27 3.79 0.53
N GLY A 244 2.25 4.70 0.50
CA GLY A 244 2.45 5.63 -0.62
C GLY A 244 2.96 5.00 -1.92
N TYR A 245 3.16 3.68 -1.96
CA TYR A 245 3.59 2.91 -3.14
C TYR A 245 2.45 2.10 -3.77
N SER A 246 1.20 2.41 -3.42
CA SER A 246 0.05 1.65 -3.90
C SER A 246 -0.36 2.08 -5.31
N ASP A 247 -0.96 1.16 -6.06
CA ASP A 247 -1.49 1.47 -7.38
C ASP A 247 -2.75 2.37 -7.33
N ALA A 248 -3.13 2.95 -8.46
CA ALA A 248 -4.34 3.79 -8.55
C ALA A 248 -5.64 3.03 -8.19
N ASP A 249 -5.63 1.69 -8.32
CA ASP A 249 -6.74 0.80 -7.99
C ASP A 249 -6.83 0.47 -6.49
N ALA A 250 -5.81 0.81 -5.70
CA ALA A 250 -5.71 0.50 -4.27
C ALA A 250 -6.84 1.10 -3.44
N ALA A 251 -7.37 2.24 -3.85
CA ALA A 251 -8.53 2.87 -3.24
C ALA A 251 -9.81 2.00 -3.29
N LEU A 252 -9.84 0.95 -4.12
CA LEU A 252 -11.00 0.09 -4.30
C LEU A 252 -11.08 -1.05 -3.28
N GLU A 253 -9.98 -1.40 -2.62
CA GLU A 253 -9.89 -2.49 -1.65
C GLU A 253 -9.78 -1.95 -0.22
N PRO A 254 -10.84 -2.07 0.61
CA PRO A 254 -10.84 -1.46 1.92
C PRO A 254 -10.04 -2.29 2.95
N THR A 255 -9.40 -1.58 3.87
CA THR A 255 -8.83 -2.09 5.12
C THR A 255 -9.33 -1.24 6.29
N VAL A 256 -9.02 -1.64 7.53
CA VAL A 256 -9.54 -1.01 8.74
C VAL A 256 -8.43 -0.26 9.46
N THR A 257 -8.71 0.98 9.85
CA THR A 257 -7.89 1.77 10.79
C THR A 257 -8.79 2.45 11.82
N LEU A 258 -8.24 3.34 12.65
CA LEU A 258 -9.02 4.21 13.54
C LEU A 258 -9.27 5.56 12.85
N GLU A 259 -10.41 6.18 13.12
CA GLU A 259 -10.77 7.50 12.53
C GLU A 259 -9.66 8.53 12.68
N THR A 260 -8.99 8.52 13.84
CA THR A 260 -7.92 9.46 14.15
C THR A 260 -6.63 9.21 13.36
N PHE A 261 -6.49 8.07 12.69
CA PHE A 261 -5.40 7.78 11.74
C PHE A 261 -5.75 8.17 10.29
N ASP A 262 -7.03 8.32 9.95
CA ASP A 262 -7.46 8.71 8.61
C ASP A 262 -7.40 10.24 8.41
N VAL A 263 -6.19 10.78 8.52
CA VAL A 263 -5.91 12.21 8.32
C VAL A 263 -5.05 12.43 7.08
N VAL A 264 -5.14 13.62 6.48
CA VAL A 264 -4.22 14.00 5.39
C VAL A 264 -2.83 14.21 5.98
N ARG A 265 -1.82 13.53 5.44
CA ARG A 265 -0.44 13.62 5.94
C ARG A 265 0.33 14.75 5.27
N LEU A 266 1.36 15.25 5.95
CA LEU A 266 2.25 16.29 5.39
C LEU A 266 3.06 15.80 4.18
N ASP A 267 3.20 14.49 4.01
CA ASP A 267 3.87 13.86 2.88
C ASP A 267 2.88 13.32 1.83
N GLU A 268 1.60 13.67 1.92
CA GLU A 268 0.57 13.20 1.00
C GLU A 268 0.40 14.14 -0.19
N VAL A 269 0.38 13.56 -1.39
CA VAL A 269 0.09 14.24 -2.64
C VAL A 269 -1.24 13.70 -3.15
N ASP A 270 -2.22 14.58 -3.28
CA ASP A 270 -3.62 14.25 -3.58
C ASP A 270 -4.06 14.62 -5.01
N PHE A 271 -3.15 15.19 -5.80
CA PHE A 271 -3.38 15.50 -7.21
C PHE A 271 -2.85 14.39 -8.14
N PRO A 272 -3.46 14.20 -9.33
CA PRO A 272 -2.99 13.21 -10.28
C PRO A 272 -1.62 13.61 -10.81
N VAL A 273 -0.76 12.59 -10.99
CA VAL A 273 0.55 12.74 -11.60
C VAL A 273 0.66 11.72 -12.74
N ASP A 274 0.89 12.22 -13.94
CA ASP A 274 1.11 11.39 -15.13
C ASP A 274 2.58 11.01 -15.29
N ALA A 275 2.87 10.02 -16.13
CA ALA A 275 4.22 9.76 -16.61
C ALA A 275 4.28 9.99 -18.12
N VAL A 276 5.28 10.71 -18.59
CA VAL A 276 5.57 10.93 -20.01
C VAL A 276 6.84 10.17 -20.34
N VAL A 277 6.75 9.17 -21.21
CA VAL A 277 7.87 8.35 -21.64
C VAL A 277 8.21 8.70 -23.08
N LEU A 278 9.43 9.18 -23.32
CA LEU A 278 9.89 9.49 -24.66
C LEU A 278 10.36 8.24 -25.38
N PHE A 279 9.90 8.04 -26.60
CA PHE A 279 10.37 6.99 -27.50
C PHE A 279 10.92 7.60 -28.78
N GLU A 280 12.25 7.60 -28.91
CA GLU A 280 12.97 8.32 -29.98
C GLU A 280 13.71 7.38 -30.94
N HIS A 281 13.90 6.11 -30.56
CA HIS A 281 14.76 5.17 -31.28
C HIS A 281 14.01 3.87 -31.59
N ALA A 282 13.63 3.68 -32.86
CA ALA A 282 12.99 2.45 -33.35
C ALA A 282 14.05 1.37 -33.67
N THR A 283 14.92 1.10 -32.70
CA THR A 283 15.92 0.02 -32.76
C THR A 283 15.53 -1.06 -31.75
N SER A 284 16.03 -2.28 -31.92
CA SER A 284 15.82 -3.36 -30.94
C SER A 284 16.20 -2.95 -29.51
N TRP A 285 17.30 -2.20 -29.37
CA TRP A 285 17.72 -1.66 -28.09
C TRP A 285 16.79 -0.56 -27.58
N GLY A 286 16.34 0.36 -28.45
CA GLY A 286 15.37 1.40 -28.07
C GLY A 286 14.02 0.82 -27.61
N GLU A 287 13.56 -0.26 -28.24
CA GLU A 287 12.39 -1.01 -27.78
C GLU A 287 12.60 -1.63 -26.40
N GLU A 288 13.78 -2.20 -26.12
CA GLU A 288 14.06 -2.75 -24.79
C GLU A 288 14.12 -1.66 -23.72
N LEU A 289 14.70 -0.49 -24.03
CA LEU A 289 14.68 0.67 -23.12
C LEU A 289 13.25 1.13 -22.84
N LEU A 290 12.36 1.14 -23.84
CA LEU A 290 10.96 1.47 -23.66
C LEU A 290 10.25 0.44 -22.76
N ARG A 291 10.47 -0.86 -23.00
CA ARG A 291 9.95 -1.93 -22.13
C ARG A 291 10.44 -1.77 -20.70
N ALA A 292 11.73 -1.48 -20.50
CA ALA A 292 12.32 -1.27 -19.20
C ALA A 292 11.69 -0.07 -18.47
N ALA A 293 11.48 1.05 -19.15
CA ALA A 293 10.82 2.23 -18.60
C ALA A 293 9.38 1.92 -18.14
N LEU A 294 8.57 1.32 -19.03
CA LEU A 294 7.18 0.96 -18.73
C LEU A 294 7.07 -0.06 -17.58
N ARG A 295 7.91 -1.10 -17.59
CA ARG A 295 7.98 -2.09 -16.49
C ARG A 295 8.37 -1.42 -15.17
N SER A 296 9.34 -0.50 -15.20
CA SER A 296 9.81 0.19 -14.00
C SER A 296 8.74 1.11 -13.40
N LEU A 297 7.96 1.82 -14.23
CA LEU A 297 6.84 2.62 -13.76
C LEU A 297 5.76 1.75 -13.12
N TYR A 298 5.36 0.67 -13.81
CA TYR A 298 4.37 -0.27 -13.30
C TYR A 298 4.81 -0.91 -11.97
N GLN A 299 6.10 -1.20 -11.80
CA GLN A 299 6.62 -1.85 -10.61
C GLN A 299 6.87 -0.89 -9.43
N TYR A 300 7.38 0.31 -9.71
CA TYR A 300 7.97 1.18 -8.70
C TYR A 300 7.31 2.55 -8.55
N ALA A 301 6.47 2.96 -9.50
CA ALA A 301 5.65 4.17 -9.43
C ALA A 301 4.20 3.89 -9.85
N PRO A 302 3.53 2.87 -9.25
CA PRO A 302 2.20 2.44 -9.70
C PRO A 302 1.08 3.45 -9.39
N TRP A 303 1.39 4.51 -8.62
CA TRP A 303 0.51 5.65 -8.34
C TRP A 303 0.36 6.61 -9.53
N THR A 304 1.16 6.44 -10.59
CA THR A 304 1.02 7.26 -11.81
C THR A 304 -0.35 7.05 -12.44
N ALA A 305 -1.03 8.16 -12.75
CA ALA A 305 -2.42 8.12 -13.19
C ALA A 305 -2.56 7.67 -14.65
N THR A 306 -1.79 8.27 -15.55
CA THR A 306 -1.72 7.85 -16.96
C THR A 306 -0.30 7.93 -17.47
N VAL A 307 0.11 6.91 -18.22
CA VAL A 307 1.40 6.87 -18.91
C VAL A 307 1.19 7.30 -20.37
N HIS A 308 1.84 8.38 -20.78
CA HIS A 308 1.85 8.88 -22.16
C HIS A 308 3.18 8.53 -22.81
N VAL A 309 3.18 7.60 -23.76
CA VAL A 309 4.34 7.29 -24.59
C VAL A 309 4.35 8.26 -25.78
N VAL A 310 5.30 9.21 -25.77
CA VAL A 310 5.48 10.19 -26.84
C VAL A 310 6.46 9.60 -27.85
N ALA A 311 5.90 9.02 -28.91
CA ALA A 311 6.63 8.33 -29.97
C ALA A 311 7.07 9.33 -31.05
N GLN A 312 8.35 9.71 -31.04
CA GLN A 312 8.97 10.55 -32.09
C GLN A 312 9.38 9.76 -33.33
N THR A 313 9.12 8.44 -33.32
CA THR A 313 9.37 7.46 -34.36
C THR A 313 8.21 6.45 -34.38
N ALA A 314 8.18 5.54 -35.35
CA ALA A 314 7.13 4.53 -35.47
C ALA A 314 7.07 3.67 -34.19
N PRO A 315 5.93 3.64 -33.46
CA PRO A 315 5.82 2.88 -32.24
C PRO A 315 5.93 1.37 -32.53
N PRO A 316 6.45 0.57 -31.58
CA PRO A 316 6.60 -0.87 -31.78
C PRO A 316 5.25 -1.57 -31.94
N ALA A 317 5.18 -2.62 -32.75
CA ALA A 317 3.92 -3.33 -33.05
C ALA A 317 3.23 -3.96 -31.82
N TRP A 318 3.97 -4.18 -30.74
CA TRP A 318 3.45 -4.72 -29.48
C TRP A 318 2.84 -3.64 -28.57
N LEU A 319 3.03 -2.37 -28.88
CA LEU A 319 2.57 -1.24 -28.07
C LEU A 319 1.33 -0.62 -28.70
N SER A 320 0.26 -0.52 -27.92
CA SER A 320 -1.01 0.10 -28.30
C SER A 320 -1.64 0.80 -27.11
N ASP A 321 -2.61 1.67 -27.38
CA ASP A 321 -3.38 2.34 -26.33
C ASP A 321 -4.10 1.33 -25.44
N ALA A 322 -4.13 1.61 -24.14
CA ALA A 322 -4.82 0.82 -23.14
C ALA A 322 -5.35 1.74 -22.02
N GLU A 323 -6.15 1.19 -21.11
CA GLU A 323 -6.58 1.93 -19.93
C GLU A 323 -5.34 2.37 -19.12
N GLY A 324 -5.16 3.68 -18.94
CA GLY A 324 -4.00 4.26 -18.26
C GLY A 324 -2.72 4.35 -19.10
N LEU A 325 -2.75 4.01 -20.40
CA LEU A 325 -1.61 4.10 -21.32
C LEU A 325 -2.03 4.71 -22.66
N ASN A 326 -1.46 5.86 -23.01
CA ASN A 326 -1.69 6.54 -24.28
C ASN A 326 -0.41 6.56 -25.11
N VAL A 327 -0.48 6.17 -26.38
CA VAL A 327 0.62 6.20 -27.34
C VAL A 327 0.38 7.36 -28.31
N VAL A 328 1.19 8.40 -28.19
CA VAL A 328 1.02 9.64 -28.96
C VAL A 328 2.14 9.76 -29.98
N GLY A 329 1.78 9.73 -31.27
CA GLY A 329 2.71 10.04 -32.35
C GLY A 329 3.11 11.53 -32.30
N ALA A 330 4.42 11.79 -32.32
CA ALA A 330 4.98 13.13 -32.20
C ALA A 330 6.11 13.35 -33.20
N ARG A 331 6.46 14.61 -33.46
CA ARG A 331 7.64 14.97 -34.25
C ARG A 331 8.88 15.05 -33.35
N PRO A 332 10.09 14.91 -33.92
CA PRO A 332 11.32 15.18 -33.20
C PRO A 332 11.30 16.52 -32.45
N GLY A 333 11.67 16.53 -31.17
CA GLY A 333 11.66 17.72 -30.31
C GLY A 333 10.33 18.06 -29.63
N ALA A 334 9.33 17.16 -29.70
CA ALA A 334 8.03 17.35 -29.03
C ALA A 334 8.10 17.50 -27.50
N GLU A 335 9.22 17.14 -26.87
CA GLU A 335 9.48 17.35 -25.44
C GLU A 335 9.39 18.81 -24.98
N ALA A 336 9.62 19.77 -25.88
CA ALA A 336 9.44 21.20 -25.59
C ALA A 336 7.95 21.61 -25.58
N LEU A 337 7.07 20.76 -26.11
CA LEU A 337 5.66 21.05 -26.37
C LEU A 337 4.71 20.14 -25.58
N LEU A 338 5.18 19.50 -24.49
CA LEU A 338 4.36 18.57 -23.70
C LEU A 338 3.06 19.20 -23.16
N HIS A 339 3.04 20.53 -22.97
CA HIS A 339 1.83 21.27 -22.60
C HIS A 339 0.69 21.16 -23.62
N GLN A 340 0.96 20.71 -24.84
CA GLN A 340 -0.02 20.49 -25.90
C GLN A 340 -0.54 19.04 -25.93
N LEU A 341 0.02 18.14 -25.11
CA LEU A 341 -0.46 16.77 -25.07
C LEU A 341 -1.89 16.74 -24.53
N PRO A 342 -2.82 16.08 -25.25
CA PRO A 342 -4.20 15.99 -24.81
C PRO A 342 -4.28 15.20 -23.50
N HIS A 343 -5.06 15.72 -22.55
CA HIS A 343 -5.34 15.07 -21.27
C HIS A 343 -4.12 14.82 -20.36
N LEU A 344 -2.99 15.51 -20.60
CA LEU A 344 -1.85 15.48 -19.67
C LEU A 344 -2.21 16.19 -18.36
N ALA A 345 -1.96 15.53 -17.23
CA ALA A 345 -2.11 16.13 -15.91
C ALA A 345 -1.17 17.33 -15.72
N PRO A 346 -1.55 18.34 -14.90
CA PRO A 346 -0.67 19.48 -14.60
C PRO A 346 0.68 19.09 -13.97
N HIS A 347 0.75 17.91 -13.35
CA HIS A 347 1.96 17.35 -12.76
C HIS A 347 2.30 16.05 -13.48
N PHE A 348 3.55 15.89 -13.90
CA PHE A 348 3.99 14.69 -14.58
C PHE A 348 5.47 14.41 -14.36
N LEU A 349 5.85 13.14 -14.48
CA LEU A 349 7.23 12.71 -14.58
C LEU A 349 7.64 12.63 -16.06
N LEU A 350 8.79 13.21 -16.42
CA LEU A 350 9.36 13.05 -17.76
C LEU A 350 10.49 12.03 -17.76
N LEU A 351 10.30 10.91 -18.46
CA LEU A 351 11.26 9.84 -18.64
C LEU A 351 11.83 9.91 -20.05
N ARG A 352 13.11 10.30 -20.16
CA ARG A 352 13.87 10.25 -21.42
C ARG A 352 14.23 8.80 -21.79
N PRO A 353 14.65 8.51 -23.03
CA PRO A 353 15.04 7.16 -23.42
C PRO A 353 16.08 6.57 -22.46
N GLY A 354 15.78 5.38 -21.93
CA GLY A 354 16.62 4.68 -20.95
C GLY A 354 16.49 5.14 -19.49
N ALA A 355 15.67 6.15 -19.19
CA ALA A 355 15.33 6.48 -17.81
C ALA A 355 14.43 5.38 -17.23
N VAL A 356 14.83 4.85 -16.07
CA VAL A 356 14.08 3.82 -15.34
C VAL A 356 14.01 4.18 -13.86
N VAL A 357 12.95 3.73 -13.19
CA VAL A 357 12.86 3.78 -11.73
C VAL A 357 13.47 2.48 -11.18
N GLY A 358 14.44 2.58 -10.28
CA GLY A 358 15.15 1.40 -9.76
C GLY A 358 14.64 0.84 -8.44
N ARG A 359 13.74 1.56 -7.74
CA ARG A 359 13.16 1.16 -6.45
C ARG A 359 11.80 1.83 -6.25
N PRO A 360 10.94 1.34 -5.36
CA PRO A 360 9.67 2.00 -5.06
C PRO A 360 9.85 3.48 -4.70
N VAL A 361 9.11 4.36 -5.37
CA VAL A 361 9.09 5.82 -5.15
C VAL A 361 7.67 6.28 -4.88
N ARG A 362 7.52 7.41 -4.19
CA ARG A 362 6.23 8.05 -3.85
C ARG A 362 6.07 9.33 -4.64
N PRO A 363 4.84 9.83 -4.84
CA PRO A 363 4.64 11.17 -5.40
C PRO A 363 5.43 12.27 -4.65
N PHE A 364 5.52 12.16 -3.32
CA PHE A 364 6.23 13.09 -2.44
C PHE A 364 7.75 13.17 -2.69
N ASP A 365 8.33 12.16 -3.35
CA ASP A 365 9.74 12.17 -3.74
C ASP A 365 10.00 13.16 -4.90
N TYR A 366 8.95 13.56 -5.62
CA TYR A 366 9.01 14.45 -6.79
C TYR A 366 8.24 15.76 -6.61
N PHE A 367 7.17 15.76 -5.82
CA PHE A 367 6.31 16.92 -5.62
C PHE A 367 6.07 17.21 -4.15
N MET A 368 6.00 18.48 -3.81
CA MET A 368 5.47 18.93 -2.53
C MET A 368 3.93 18.84 -2.56
N PRO A 369 3.25 18.65 -1.42
CA PRO A 369 1.78 18.63 -1.35
C PRO A 369 1.12 19.88 -1.94
N GLY A 370 1.82 21.02 -1.92
CA GLY A 370 1.37 22.27 -2.56
C GLY A 370 1.50 22.32 -4.09
N GLY A 371 1.87 21.22 -4.76
CA GLY A 371 2.01 21.13 -6.22
C GLY A 371 3.39 21.54 -6.77
N ALA A 372 4.22 22.20 -5.97
CA ALA A 372 5.56 22.57 -6.40
C ALA A 372 6.43 21.33 -6.64
N ALA A 373 7.17 21.30 -7.75
CA ALA A 373 8.21 20.31 -7.96
C ALA A 373 9.21 20.39 -6.81
N ARG A 374 9.57 19.25 -6.22
CA ARG A 374 10.50 19.17 -5.12
C ARG A 374 11.93 19.28 -5.68
N PRO A 375 12.66 20.39 -5.42
CA PRO A 375 14.00 20.53 -5.94
C PRO A 375 14.91 19.53 -5.23
N ARG A 376 15.53 18.63 -6.00
CA ARG A 376 16.51 17.67 -5.45
C ARG A 376 17.91 18.27 -5.56
N ARG A 377 18.63 18.34 -4.44
CA ARG A 377 20.06 18.67 -4.41
C ARG A 377 20.85 17.38 -4.26
N GLY A 378 21.28 16.77 -5.36
CA GLY A 378 22.19 15.61 -5.35
C GLY A 378 21.73 14.43 -6.19
N ARG A 379 22.66 13.49 -6.43
CA ARG A 379 22.35 12.17 -6.99
C ARG A 379 21.64 11.35 -5.91
N TRP A 380 20.66 10.56 -6.34
CA TRP A 380 20.01 9.59 -5.48
C TRP A 380 21.05 8.61 -4.93
N THR A 381 21.20 8.54 -3.62
CA THR A 381 22.00 7.52 -2.96
C THR A 381 21.10 6.42 -2.40
N ALA A 382 21.63 5.20 -2.29
CA ALA A 382 20.88 4.07 -1.73
C ALA A 382 20.39 4.39 -0.31
N GLU A 383 21.19 5.09 0.48
CA GLU A 383 20.96 5.46 1.88
C GLU A 383 19.77 6.43 2.07
N GLU A 384 19.51 7.32 1.10
CA GLU A 384 18.48 8.37 1.21
C GLU A 384 17.04 7.85 1.20
N SER A 385 16.74 6.67 0.66
CA SER A 385 15.37 6.10 0.77
C SER A 385 15.21 5.02 1.81
N THR A 386 16.23 4.82 2.64
CA THR A 386 16.10 4.14 3.93
C THR A 386 16.04 5.14 5.09
N ALA A 387 16.20 6.44 4.81
CA ALA A 387 16.02 7.49 5.79
C ALA A 387 14.52 7.59 6.16
N PRO A 388 14.18 7.53 7.46
CA PRO A 388 12.80 7.47 7.95
C PRO A 388 11.97 8.73 7.67
#